data_AF-A0A4S8JLD6-F1
#
_entry.id   AF-A0A4S8JLD6-F1
#
_cell.length_a   1.000
_cell.length_b   1.000
_cell.length_c   1.000
_cell.angle_alpha   90.00
_cell.angle_beta   90.00
_cell.angle_gamma   90.00
#
_symmetry.space_group_name_H-M   'P 1'
#
loop_
_entity.id
_entity.type
_entity.pdbx_description
1 polymer ?
#
loop_
_entity_poly.entity_id
_entity_poly.type
_entity_poly.pdbx_seq_one_letter_code
_entity_poly.pdbx_strand_id
1 'polypeptide(L)'
;MGDLPEGEASDPLVARWGGLSHGGLHLDMARELYTSSSEVLLGESAKSLLWVRISPPALRLYLGGIHYAMALMDRVRNAGRVIGNLSDRNAELRRQIEEIRTGAAPEAVAAAEQRASNLEVEATRLRSELKAAEEQNKGLQVHLKAARAEVRMAKGETLVLNQKLDEARAASEALADEIRQRPEKDRKLHP
;
A
#
# COMPACT_ATOMS: atom_id res chain seq x y z
N MET A 1 18.20 -8.35 20.88
CA MET A 1 18.74 -7.03 21.21
C MET A 1 20.05 -6.89 20.46
N GLY A 2 20.04 -6.14 19.37
CA GLY A 2 21.22 -5.83 18.57
C GLY A 2 21.18 -4.34 18.31
N ASP A 3 22.19 -3.64 18.84
CA ASP A 3 22.30 -2.20 18.82
C ASP A 3 22.54 -1.69 17.39
N LEU A 4 21.75 -0.68 17.00
CA LEU A 4 21.93 0.10 15.78
C LEU A 4 23.05 1.13 16.01
N PRO A 5 23.98 1.34 15.06
CA PRO A 5 24.92 2.44 15.15
C PRO A 5 24.18 3.77 14.94
N GLU A 6 24.38 4.67 15.90
CA GLU A 6 23.88 6.03 15.93
C GLU A 6 24.58 6.83 14.80
N GLY A 7 23.95 6.85 13.63
CA GLY A 7 24.38 7.66 12.50
C GLY A 7 24.08 9.12 12.77
N GLU A 8 25.13 9.93 12.96
CA GLU A 8 25.06 11.37 12.98
C GLU A 8 24.23 11.89 11.81
N ALA A 9 23.06 12.49 12.12
CA ALA A 9 22.31 13.28 11.16
C ALA A 9 23.06 14.58 10.91
N SER A 10 24.11 14.51 10.07
CA SER A 10 24.61 15.69 9.40
C SER A 10 23.49 16.21 8.50
N ASP A 11 22.89 17.32 8.93
CA ASP A 11 21.79 17.99 8.26
C ASP A 11 22.13 18.24 6.77
N PRO A 12 21.49 17.54 5.81
CA PRO A 12 21.83 17.64 4.39
C PRO A 12 21.50 19.01 3.80
N LEU A 13 20.81 19.87 4.57
CA LEU A 13 20.55 21.24 4.19
C LEU A 13 21.80 22.12 4.38
N VAL A 14 22.63 21.90 5.40
CA VAL A 14 23.83 22.73 5.63
C VAL A 14 24.88 22.56 4.52
N ALA A 15 25.03 21.34 3.99
CA ALA A 15 25.92 21.06 2.86
C ALA A 15 25.43 21.68 1.54
N ARG A 16 24.13 21.92 1.39
CA ARG A 16 23.51 22.43 0.14
C ARG A 16 23.69 23.94 -0.06
N TRP A 17 23.99 24.69 0.99
CA TRP A 17 24.14 26.16 0.95
C TRP A 17 25.59 26.64 1.06
N GLY A 18 26.58 25.73 1.14
CA GLY A 18 28.01 26.07 1.22
C GLY A 18 28.60 26.78 -0.01
N GLY A 19 27.84 26.91 -1.10
CA GLY A 19 28.27 27.57 -2.34
C GLY A 19 27.95 29.07 -2.45
N LEU A 20 27.27 29.67 -1.46
CA LEU A 20 26.76 31.05 -1.57
C LEU A 20 27.72 32.16 -1.11
N SER A 21 28.99 31.85 -0.82
CA SER A 21 29.96 32.86 -0.38
C SER A 21 30.68 33.60 -1.52
N HIS A 22 30.32 33.40 -2.80
CA HIS A 22 30.98 34.09 -3.92
C HIS A 22 30.31 35.43 -4.29
N GLY A 23 30.16 36.29 -3.27
CA GLY A 23 29.89 37.72 -3.39
C GLY A 23 31.07 38.57 -2.86
N GLY A 24 32.29 38.04 -2.92
CA GLY A 24 33.47 38.53 -2.20
C GLY A 24 34.02 39.91 -2.59
N LEU A 25 33.50 40.57 -3.63
CA LEU A 25 34.03 41.88 -4.06
C LEU A 25 33.52 43.07 -3.23
N HIS A 26 32.62 42.86 -2.26
CA HIS A 26 32.08 43.94 -1.42
C HIS A 26 32.49 43.87 0.06
N LEU A 27 33.11 42.76 0.50
CA LEU A 27 33.52 42.60 1.90
C LEU A 27 34.88 43.25 2.19
N ASP A 28 35.78 43.34 1.19
CA ASP A 28 37.09 43.99 1.36
C ASP A 28 36.96 45.51 1.58
N MET A 29 36.11 46.19 0.81
CA MET A 29 35.80 47.61 1.06
C MET A 29 35.13 47.84 2.42
N ALA A 30 34.24 46.92 2.84
CA ALA A 30 33.59 47.01 4.15
C ALA A 30 34.57 46.77 5.31
N ARG A 31 35.58 45.91 5.11
CA ARG A 31 36.64 45.62 6.08
C ARG A 31 37.59 46.81 6.26
N GLU A 32 38.05 47.41 5.16
CA GLU A 32 38.90 48.61 5.20
C GLU A 32 38.23 49.81 5.87
N LEU A 33 36.92 49.97 5.70
CA LEU A 33 36.13 51.03 6.36
C LEU A 33 36.01 50.85 7.88
N TYR A 34 36.09 49.62 8.40
CA TYR A 34 35.90 49.33 9.83
C TYR A 34 37.20 49.11 10.61
N THR A 35 38.33 48.82 9.94
CA THR A 35 39.64 48.66 10.60
C THR A 35 40.55 49.88 10.56
N SER A 36 40.22 50.91 9.78
CA SER A 36 41.06 52.10 9.59
C SER A 36 40.71 53.23 10.57
N SER A 37 41.71 53.85 11.21
CA SER A 37 41.52 55.03 12.07
C SER A 37 40.92 56.22 11.30
N SER A 38 40.04 57.00 11.92
CA SER A 38 39.26 58.06 11.25
C SER A 38 40.11 59.12 10.56
N GLU A 39 41.35 59.35 11.01
CA GLU A 39 42.31 60.27 10.36
C GLU A 39 42.82 59.73 9.02
N VAL A 40 43.03 58.42 8.91
CA VAL A 40 43.47 57.76 7.68
C VAL A 40 42.35 57.76 6.65
N LEU A 41 41.12 57.50 7.10
CA LEU A 41 39.93 57.59 6.24
C LEU A 41 39.66 59.04 5.80
N LEU A 42 39.82 60.05 6.68
CA LEU A 42 39.72 61.46 6.28
C LEU A 42 40.79 61.85 5.26
N GLY A 43 42.03 61.37 5.43
CA GLY A 43 43.13 61.62 4.51
C GLY A 43 42.91 61.02 3.13
N GLU A 44 42.45 59.77 3.04
CA GLU A 44 42.12 59.11 1.78
C GLU A 44 40.84 59.65 1.13
N SER A 45 39.84 60.05 1.94
CA SER A 45 38.64 60.73 1.45
C SER A 45 38.95 62.13 0.91
N ALA A 46 39.82 62.88 1.58
CA ALA A 46 40.27 64.19 1.12
C ALA A 46 41.10 64.10 -0.16
N LYS A 47 41.96 63.08 -0.29
CA LYS A 47 42.67 62.79 -1.54
C LYS A 47 41.72 62.37 -2.65
N SER A 48 40.76 61.49 -2.37
CA SER A 48 39.74 61.05 -3.34
C SER A 48 38.88 62.22 -3.82
N LEU A 49 38.46 63.11 -2.92
CA LEU A 49 37.76 64.36 -3.26
C LEU A 49 38.63 65.33 -4.06
N LEU A 50 39.95 65.36 -3.81
CA LEU A 50 40.90 66.14 -4.60
C LEU A 50 41.07 65.57 -6.02
N TRP A 51 41.16 64.25 -6.18
CA TRP A 51 41.18 63.57 -7.47
C TRP A 51 39.88 63.75 -8.25
N VAL A 52 38.74 63.67 -7.56
CA VAL A 52 37.43 64.04 -8.09
C VAL A 52 37.46 65.50 -8.52
N ARG A 53 37.91 66.44 -7.70
CA ARG A 53 37.94 67.88 -8.01
C ARG A 53 38.86 68.25 -9.19
N ILE A 54 40.00 67.57 -9.34
CA ILE A 54 41.03 67.85 -10.35
C ILE A 54 40.76 67.12 -11.68
N SER A 55 40.03 65.99 -11.65
CA SER A 55 39.77 65.21 -12.87
C SER A 55 38.80 65.94 -13.81
N PRO A 56 39.10 66.05 -15.11
CA PRO A 56 38.18 66.63 -16.09
C PRO A 56 36.79 65.97 -16.01
N PRO A 57 35.69 66.71 -16.12
CA PRO A 57 34.32 66.16 -16.10
C PRO A 57 34.14 64.99 -17.10
N ALA A 58 34.82 65.08 -18.25
CA ALA A 58 34.85 64.04 -19.27
C ALA A 58 35.45 62.70 -18.76
N LEU A 59 36.51 62.73 -17.95
CA LEU A 59 37.15 61.53 -17.42
C LEU A 59 36.28 60.83 -16.36
N ARG A 60 35.54 61.59 -15.56
CA ARG A 60 34.60 61.05 -14.56
C ARG A 60 33.40 60.35 -15.18
N LEU A 61 32.83 60.93 -16.24
CA LEU A 61 31.75 60.31 -17.01
C LEU A 61 32.24 59.04 -17.73
N TYR A 62 33.44 59.09 -18.29
CA TYR A 62 34.05 57.96 -18.99
C TYR A 62 34.30 56.76 -18.06
N LEU A 63 34.91 57.00 -16.89
CA LEU A 63 35.18 55.94 -15.91
C LEU A 63 33.89 55.38 -15.28
N GLY A 64 32.92 56.24 -14.96
CA GLY A 64 31.62 55.83 -14.43
C GLY A 64 30.83 54.94 -15.41
N GLY A 65 30.87 55.28 -16.71
CA GLY A 65 30.27 54.47 -17.76
C GLY A 65 30.93 53.09 -17.89
N ILE A 66 32.26 53.00 -17.73
CA ILE A 66 33.01 51.73 -17.78
C ILE A 66 32.65 50.83 -16.59
N HIS A 67 32.57 51.36 -15.36
CA HIS A 67 32.16 50.58 -14.19
C HIS A 67 30.73 50.05 -14.30
N TYR A 68 29.81 50.88 -14.81
CA TYR A 68 28.43 50.46 -15.07
C TYR A 68 28.37 49.34 -16.13
N ALA A 69 29.10 49.49 -17.24
CA ALA A 69 29.16 48.48 -18.28
C ALA A 69 29.74 47.15 -17.77
N MET A 70 30.80 47.19 -16.97
CA MET A 70 31.38 45.98 -16.35
C MET A 70 30.40 45.29 -15.40
N ALA A 71 29.76 46.04 -14.50
CA ALA A 71 28.77 45.48 -13.58
C ALA A 71 27.56 44.86 -14.30
N LEU A 72 27.12 45.46 -15.42
CA LEU A 72 26.06 44.90 -16.25
C LEU A 72 26.51 43.61 -16.95
N MET A 73 27.72 43.59 -17.53
CA MET A 73 28.28 42.41 -18.17
C MET A 73 28.41 41.23 -17.18
N ASP A 74 28.85 41.50 -15.96
CA ASP A 74 28.95 40.48 -14.91
C ASP A 74 27.57 39.94 -14.50
N ARG A 75 26.56 40.82 -14.35
CA ARG A 75 25.18 40.39 -14.07
C ARG A 75 24.61 39.53 -15.20
N VAL A 76 24.81 39.93 -16.46
CA VAL A 76 24.37 39.15 -17.62
C VAL A 76 25.07 37.79 -17.67
N ARG A 77 26.37 37.75 -17.40
CA ARG A 77 27.14 36.50 -17.33
C ARG A 77 26.66 35.60 -16.20
N ASN A 78 26.38 36.17 -15.03
CA ASN A 78 25.85 35.44 -13.88
C ASN A 78 24.45 34.90 -14.15
N ALA A 79 23.56 35.71 -14.74
CA ALA A 79 22.24 35.26 -15.17
C ALA A 79 22.34 34.14 -16.21
N GLY A 80 23.25 34.27 -17.18
CA GLY A 80 23.54 33.22 -18.18
C GLY A 80 23.98 31.91 -17.53
N ARG A 81 24.88 31.95 -16.52
CA ARG A 81 25.27 30.76 -15.76
C ARG A 81 24.10 30.13 -15.01
N VAL A 82 23.23 30.95 -14.38
CA VAL A 82 22.04 30.45 -13.68
C VAL A 82 21.07 29.79 -14.66
N ILE A 83 20.82 30.41 -15.81
CA ILE A 83 19.95 29.86 -16.86
C ILE A 83 20.52 28.54 -17.39
N GLY A 84 21.83 28.46 -17.62
CA GLY A 84 22.50 27.22 -18.01
C GLY A 84 22.29 26.10 -16.99
N ASN A 85 22.63 26.37 -15.71
CA ASN A 85 22.45 25.39 -14.64
C ASN A 85 20.99 24.92 -14.49
N LEU A 86 20.02 25.84 -14.60
CA LEU A 86 18.60 25.49 -14.55
C LEU A 86 18.16 24.67 -15.77
N SER A 87 18.71 24.95 -16.94
CA SER A 87 18.43 24.20 -18.17
C SER A 87 18.95 22.77 -18.05
N ASP A 88 20.17 22.60 -17.55
CA ASP A 88 20.76 21.28 -17.29
C ASP A 88 19.94 20.50 -16.27
N ARG A 89 19.51 21.16 -15.18
CA ARG A 89 18.65 20.52 -14.18
C ARG A 89 17.29 20.15 -14.77
N ASN A 90 16.72 20.97 -15.65
CA ASN A 90 15.45 20.66 -16.32
C ASN A 90 15.60 19.45 -17.23
N ALA A 91 16.70 19.36 -17.99
CA ALA A 91 17.00 18.20 -18.83
C ALA A 91 17.14 16.91 -18.01
N GLU A 92 17.85 16.97 -16.87
CA GLU A 92 17.99 15.83 -15.97
C GLU A 92 16.64 15.41 -15.36
N LEU A 93 15.81 16.35 -14.92
CA LEU A 93 14.47 16.03 -14.41
C LEU A 93 13.59 15.38 -15.48
N ARG A 94 13.64 15.85 -16.73
CA ARG A 94 12.93 15.22 -17.85
C ARG A 94 13.41 13.78 -18.08
N ARG A 95 14.73 13.57 -18.04
CA ARG A 95 15.33 12.23 -18.17
C ARG A 95 14.84 11.29 -17.06
N GLN A 96 14.83 11.74 -15.81
CA GLN A 96 14.34 10.97 -14.67
C GLN A 96 12.84 10.64 -14.78
N ILE A 97 12.02 11.59 -15.24
CA ILE A 97 10.58 11.35 -15.48
C ILE A 97 10.39 10.26 -16.54
N GLU A 98 11.12 10.32 -17.65
CA GLU A 98 11.04 9.29 -18.68
C GLU A 98 11.58 7.94 -18.21
N GLU A 99 12.63 7.91 -17.40
CA GLU A 99 13.14 6.69 -16.78
C GLU A 99 12.10 6.06 -15.83
N ILE A 100 11.37 6.85 -15.06
CA ILE A 100 10.27 6.35 -14.21
C ILE A 100 9.11 5.83 -15.06
N ARG A 101 8.79 6.52 -16.16
CA ARG A 101 7.72 6.12 -17.09
C ARG A 101 8.03 4.87 -17.91
N THR A 102 9.29 4.65 -18.25
CA THR A 102 9.73 3.50 -19.05
C THR A 102 10.32 2.37 -18.21
N GLY A 103 10.67 2.66 -16.96
CA GLY A 103 11.21 1.68 -16.02
C GLY A 103 10.19 0.65 -15.58
N ALA A 104 10.59 -0.24 -14.67
CA ALA A 104 9.78 -1.36 -14.23
C ALA A 104 8.49 -0.98 -13.46
N ALA A 105 8.27 0.30 -13.15
CA ALA A 105 7.13 0.73 -12.33
C ALA A 105 5.78 0.50 -13.02
N PRO A 106 5.55 0.91 -14.28
CA PRO A 106 4.28 0.62 -14.97
C PRO A 106 4.09 -0.86 -15.28
N GLU A 107 5.16 -1.61 -15.55
CA GLU A 107 5.08 -3.07 -15.74
C GLU A 107 4.67 -3.78 -14.44
N ALA A 108 5.24 -3.37 -13.30
CA ALA A 108 4.86 -3.89 -11.99
C ALA A 108 3.41 -3.55 -11.63
N VAL A 109 2.95 -2.33 -11.98
CA VAL A 109 1.55 -1.93 -11.82
C VAL A 109 0.63 -2.77 -12.69
N ALA A 110 0.93 -2.93 -13.99
CA ALA A 110 0.13 -3.75 -14.89
C ALA A 110 0.08 -5.23 -14.44
N ALA A 111 1.19 -5.78 -13.97
CA ALA A 111 1.23 -7.13 -13.41
C ALA A 111 0.41 -7.25 -12.12
N ALA A 112 0.43 -6.23 -11.27
CA ALA A 112 -0.38 -6.19 -10.06
C ALA A 112 -1.89 -6.07 -10.38
N GLU A 113 -2.26 -5.22 -11.33
CA GLU A 113 -3.64 -5.09 -11.83
C GLU A 113 -4.15 -6.41 -12.41
N GLN A 114 -3.35 -7.07 -13.27
CA GLN A 114 -3.72 -8.36 -13.83
C GLN A 114 -3.93 -9.43 -12.74
N ARG A 115 -3.06 -9.46 -11.72
CA ARG A 115 -3.22 -10.36 -10.58
C ARG A 115 -4.49 -10.04 -9.78
N ALA A 116 -4.79 -8.76 -9.56
CA ALA A 116 -6.01 -8.33 -8.89
C ALA A 116 -7.27 -8.77 -9.66
N SER A 117 -7.29 -8.57 -10.99
CA SER A 117 -8.40 -9.02 -11.83
C SER A 117 -8.56 -10.55 -11.81
N ASN A 118 -7.47 -11.31 -11.88
CA ASN A 118 -7.53 -12.77 -11.79
C ASN A 118 -8.09 -13.23 -10.43
N LEU A 119 -7.64 -12.61 -9.34
CA LEU A 119 -8.14 -12.91 -7.99
C LEU A 119 -9.62 -12.56 -7.83
N GLU A 120 -10.09 -11.47 -8.46
CA GLU A 120 -11.50 -11.10 -8.44
C GLU A 120 -12.37 -12.15 -9.15
N VAL A 121 -11.91 -12.65 -10.31
CA VAL A 121 -12.57 -13.75 -11.03
C VAL A 121 -12.60 -15.03 -10.18
N GLU A 122 -11.49 -15.39 -9.53
CA GLU A 122 -11.46 -16.55 -8.64
C GLU A 122 -12.38 -16.39 -7.43
N ALA A 123 -12.42 -15.20 -6.83
CA ALA A 123 -13.31 -14.91 -5.70
C ALA A 123 -14.79 -15.04 -6.09
N THR A 124 -15.17 -14.56 -7.28
CA THR A 124 -16.55 -14.72 -7.78
C THR A 124 -16.90 -16.18 -8.07
N ARG A 125 -15.96 -16.96 -8.64
CA ARG A 125 -16.12 -18.41 -8.83
C ARG A 125 -16.28 -19.15 -7.50
N LEU A 126 -15.41 -18.89 -6.53
CA LEU A 126 -15.50 -19.55 -5.21
C LEU A 126 -16.79 -19.20 -4.47
N ARG A 127 -17.28 -17.96 -4.61
CA ARG A 127 -18.58 -17.55 -4.04
C ARG A 127 -19.75 -18.32 -4.66
N SER A 128 -19.73 -18.57 -5.98
CA SER A 128 -20.81 -19.33 -6.63
C SER A 128 -20.74 -20.81 -6.26
N GLU A 129 -19.55 -21.40 -6.18
CA GLU A 129 -19.33 -22.77 -5.72
C GLU A 129 -19.78 -22.97 -4.27
N LEU A 130 -19.46 -22.01 -3.38
CA LEU A 130 -19.92 -22.03 -2.00
C LEU A 130 -21.45 -22.02 -1.92
N LYS A 131 -22.11 -21.15 -2.67
CA LYS A 131 -23.58 -21.08 -2.72
C LYS A 131 -24.19 -22.39 -3.22
N ALA A 132 -23.60 -23.00 -4.26
CA ALA A 132 -24.06 -24.29 -4.76
C ALA A 132 -23.90 -25.41 -3.71
N ALA A 133 -22.78 -25.44 -2.99
CA ALA A 133 -22.53 -26.40 -1.91
C ALA A 133 -23.50 -26.21 -0.74
N GLU A 134 -23.83 -24.96 -0.37
CA GLU A 134 -24.83 -24.66 0.65
C GLU A 134 -26.22 -25.21 0.27
N GLU A 135 -26.67 -25.01 -0.97
CA GLU A 135 -27.95 -25.54 -1.44
C GLU A 135 -27.97 -27.08 -1.48
N GLN A 136 -26.87 -27.70 -1.91
CA GLN A 136 -26.73 -29.16 -1.85
C GLN A 136 -26.80 -29.69 -0.41
N ASN A 137 -26.15 -29.01 0.53
CA ASN A 137 -26.16 -29.39 1.94
C ASN A 137 -27.56 -29.27 2.55
N LYS A 138 -28.31 -28.20 2.22
CA LYS A 138 -29.72 -28.07 2.61
C LYS A 138 -30.56 -29.23 2.06
N GLY A 139 -30.38 -29.58 0.79
CA GLY A 139 -31.06 -30.73 0.17
C GLY A 139 -30.75 -32.04 0.88
N LEU A 140 -29.47 -32.32 1.14
CA LEU A 140 -29.05 -33.51 1.90
C LEU A 140 -29.64 -33.54 3.32
N GLN A 141 -29.72 -32.39 4.00
CA GLN A 141 -30.34 -32.31 5.32
C GLN A 141 -31.83 -32.67 5.27
N VAL A 142 -32.55 -32.23 4.23
CA VAL A 142 -33.95 -32.60 4.01
C VAL A 142 -34.08 -34.11 3.78
N HIS A 143 -33.27 -34.69 2.90
CA HIS A 143 -33.26 -36.14 2.64
C HIS A 143 -32.94 -36.95 3.90
N LEU A 144 -31.98 -36.52 4.72
CA LEU A 144 -31.67 -37.17 5.99
C LEU A 144 -32.84 -37.12 6.97
N LYS A 145 -33.59 -36.02 7.03
CA LYS A 145 -34.80 -35.93 7.88
C LYS A 145 -35.90 -36.87 7.39
N ALA A 146 -36.13 -36.95 6.08
CA ALA A 146 -37.09 -37.85 5.48
C ALA A 146 -36.74 -39.32 5.74
N ALA A 147 -35.50 -39.73 5.44
CA ALA A 147 -35.02 -41.09 5.70
C ALA A 147 -35.13 -41.48 7.18
N ARG A 148 -34.84 -40.55 8.09
CA ARG A 148 -35.05 -40.77 9.53
C ARG A 148 -36.51 -40.97 9.90
N ALA A 149 -37.45 -40.29 9.25
CA ALA A 149 -38.88 -40.49 9.48
C ALA A 149 -39.34 -41.85 8.95
N GLU A 150 -38.91 -42.25 7.75
CA GLU A 150 -39.20 -43.55 7.16
C GLU A 150 -38.68 -44.71 8.03
N VAL A 151 -37.44 -44.62 8.51
CA VAL A 151 -36.88 -45.64 9.43
C VAL A 151 -37.71 -45.76 10.71
N ARG A 152 -38.23 -44.65 11.25
CA ARG A 152 -39.12 -44.70 12.43
C ARG A 152 -40.45 -45.39 12.12
N MET A 153 -41.03 -45.12 10.94
CA MET A 153 -42.26 -45.76 10.50
C MET A 153 -42.07 -47.27 10.30
N ALA A 154 -41.03 -47.67 9.56
CA ALA A 154 -40.67 -49.08 9.35
C ALA A 154 -40.39 -49.81 10.68
N LYS A 155 -39.76 -49.13 11.65
CA LYS A 155 -39.58 -49.67 13.00
C LYS A 155 -40.92 -49.87 13.72
N GLY A 156 -41.87 -48.94 13.57
CA GLY A 156 -43.23 -49.12 14.10
C GLY A 156 -43.96 -50.30 13.46
N GLU A 157 -43.90 -50.43 12.14
CA GLU A 157 -44.51 -51.53 11.40
C GLU A 157 -43.94 -52.89 11.79
N THR A 158 -42.61 -52.99 11.94
CA THR A 158 -41.97 -54.24 12.39
C THR A 158 -42.36 -54.63 13.80
N LEU A 159 -42.56 -53.68 14.72
CA LEU A 159 -43.10 -53.97 16.07
C LEU A 159 -44.52 -54.53 16.00
N VAL A 160 -45.39 -53.93 15.19
CA VAL A 160 -46.77 -54.41 14.99
C VAL A 160 -46.79 -55.82 14.37
N LEU A 161 -45.94 -56.07 13.37
CA LEU A 161 -45.83 -57.40 12.75
C LEU A 161 -45.31 -58.45 13.73
N ASN A 162 -44.31 -58.13 14.55
CA ASN A 162 -43.82 -59.03 15.59
C ASN A 162 -44.92 -59.36 16.62
N GLN A 163 -45.69 -58.37 17.07
CA GLN A 163 -46.81 -58.60 17.98
C GLN A 163 -47.86 -59.54 17.36
N LYS A 164 -48.27 -59.31 16.10
CA LYS A 164 -49.21 -60.20 15.40
C LYS A 164 -48.66 -61.62 15.23
N LEU A 165 -47.36 -61.75 15.02
CA LEU A 165 -46.70 -63.04 14.88
C LEU A 165 -46.68 -63.81 16.22
N ASP A 166 -46.46 -63.13 17.33
CA ASP A 166 -46.56 -63.72 18.67
C ASP A 166 -48.01 -64.11 19.02
N GLU A 167 -48.99 -63.27 18.67
CA GLU A 167 -50.43 -63.60 18.81
C GLU A 167 -50.82 -64.83 17.98
N ALA A 168 -50.37 -64.91 16.72
CA ALA A 168 -50.60 -66.05 15.85
C ALA A 168 -49.92 -67.33 16.37
N ARG A 169 -48.71 -67.22 16.95
CA ARG A 169 -48.02 -68.34 17.61
C ARG A 169 -48.82 -68.85 18.80
N ALA A 170 -49.26 -67.97 19.69
CA ALA A 170 -50.08 -68.35 20.85
C ALA A 170 -51.40 -69.01 20.43
N ALA A 171 -52.06 -68.48 19.39
CA ALA A 171 -53.27 -69.08 18.84
C ALA A 171 -53.02 -70.48 18.24
N SER A 172 -51.90 -70.66 17.54
CA SER A 172 -51.51 -71.96 16.99
C SER A 172 -51.18 -72.97 18.08
N GLU A 173 -50.50 -72.56 19.16
CA GLU A 173 -50.20 -73.41 20.31
C GLU A 173 -51.49 -73.84 21.02
N ALA A 174 -52.42 -72.91 21.26
CA ALA A 174 -53.72 -73.22 21.87
C ALA A 174 -54.53 -74.22 21.02
N LEU A 175 -54.53 -74.06 19.69
CA LEU A 175 -55.18 -75.01 18.78
C LEU A 175 -54.50 -76.39 18.82
N ALA A 176 -53.18 -76.45 18.88
CA ALA A 176 -52.44 -77.70 19.00
C ALA A 176 -52.76 -78.43 20.31
N ASP A 177 -52.85 -77.70 21.43
CA ASP A 177 -53.25 -78.24 22.72
C ASP A 177 -54.70 -78.74 22.72
N GLU A 178 -55.62 -78.04 22.06
CA GLU A 178 -57.02 -78.48 21.89
C GLU A 178 -57.10 -79.81 21.12
N ILE A 179 -56.38 -79.93 20.00
CA ILE A 179 -56.30 -81.16 19.21
C ILE A 179 -55.76 -82.32 20.06
N ARG A 180 -54.75 -82.06 20.91
CA ARG A 180 -54.15 -83.06 21.78
C ARG A 180 -55.11 -83.56 22.87
N GLN A 181 -55.95 -82.70 23.42
CA GLN A 181 -56.90 -83.03 24.50
C GLN A 181 -58.22 -83.66 23.99
N ARG A 182 -58.55 -83.50 22.71
CA ARG A 182 -59.79 -84.02 22.08
C ARG A 182 -60.04 -85.52 22.35
N PRO A 183 -59.08 -86.45 22.15
CA PRO A 183 -59.30 -87.88 22.41
C PRO A 183 -59.52 -88.23 23.90
N GLU A 184 -59.00 -87.45 24.85
CA GLU A 184 -59.26 -87.66 26.28
C GLU A 184 -60.65 -87.17 26.70
N LYS A 185 -61.12 -86.06 26.10
CA LYS A 185 -62.48 -85.55 26.33
C LYS A 185 -63.54 -86.48 25.76
N ASP A 186 -63.31 -87.03 24.57
CA ASP A 186 -64.23 -87.98 23.93
C ASP A 186 -64.34 -89.31 24.70
N ARG A 187 -63.27 -89.77 25.36
CA ARG A 187 -63.31 -90.92 26.28
C ARG A 187 -64.07 -90.68 27.59
N LYS A 188 -64.20 -89.43 28.04
CA LYS A 188 -64.97 -89.08 29.26
C LYS A 188 -66.46 -88.87 29.00
N LEU A 189 -66.88 -88.77 27.74
CA LEU A 189 -68.28 -88.56 27.33
C LEU A 189 -69.00 -89.85 26.92
N HIS A 190 -68.30 -90.99 26.86
CA HIS A 190 -68.90 -92.32 26.66
C HIS A 190 -68.58 -93.26 27.85
N PRO A 191 -69.42 -93.29 28.90
CA PRO A 191 -69.59 -94.43 29.78
C PRO A 191 -70.40 -95.56 29.12
#